data_AF-A0A4Y9NRN3-F1
#
_entry.id   AF-A0A4Y9NRN3-F1
#
_cell.length_a   1.000
_cell.length_b   1.000
_cell.length_c   1.000
_cell.angle_alpha   90.00
_cell.angle_beta   90.00
_cell.angle_gamma   90.00
#
_symmetry.space_group_name_H-M   'P 1'
#
loop_
_entity.id
_entity.type
_entity.pdbx_description
1 polymer ?
#
loop_
_entity_poly.entity_id
_entity_poly.type
_entity_poly.pdbx_seq_one_letter_code
_entity_poly.pdbx_strand_id
1 'polypeptide(L)'
;MDPAIVALITAALTTFVAAGTALLVARRQHELQLIREMDAASIARLGAFLGATHAVSLAVSKLARASESDKADVEAEADETADRMNTALAAVRVAEPNLVVSAARALDRYLIELLDDARSSQWEREAWRQRRAATETLVDDVIVASRDSVEARKRK
;
A
#
# COMPACT_ATOMS: atom_id res chain seq x y z
N MET A 1 0.69 65.91 7.56
CA MET A 1 1.28 64.71 6.95
C MET A 1 0.79 64.69 5.51
N ASP A 2 1.70 64.70 4.53
CA ASP A 2 1.33 64.81 3.12
C ASP A 2 0.56 63.54 2.67
N PRO A 3 -0.64 63.65 2.07
CA PRO A 3 -1.41 62.49 1.61
C PRO A 3 -0.62 61.58 0.66
N ALA A 4 0.36 62.12 -0.08
CA ALA A 4 1.24 61.34 -0.95
C ALA A 4 2.16 60.39 -0.15
N ILE A 5 2.64 60.82 1.02
CA ILE A 5 3.51 60.00 1.90
C ILE A 5 2.70 58.87 2.55
N VAL A 6 1.45 59.14 2.94
CA VAL A 6 0.54 58.12 3.49
C VAL A 6 0.20 57.06 2.42
N ALA A 7 -0.08 57.48 1.18
CA ALA A 7 -0.36 56.55 0.08
C ALA A 7 0.85 55.66 -0.25
N LEU A 8 2.06 56.20 -0.24
CA LEU A 8 3.29 55.46 -0.56
C LEU A 8 3.66 54.46 0.55
N ILE A 9 3.50 54.84 1.81
CA ILE A 9 3.68 53.95 2.96
C ILE A 9 2.63 52.83 2.95
N THR A 10 1.37 53.15 2.67
CA THR A 10 0.28 52.16 2.62
C THR A 10 0.46 51.18 1.45
N ALA A 11 0.87 51.66 0.28
CA ALA A 11 1.18 50.83 -0.90
C ALA A 11 2.42 49.94 -0.68
N ALA A 12 3.47 50.46 -0.04
CA ALA A 12 4.65 49.67 0.30
C ALA A 12 4.31 48.57 1.34
N LEU A 13 3.60 48.93 2.42
CA LEU A 13 3.17 47.96 3.45
C LEU A 13 2.25 46.87 2.88
N THR A 14 1.30 47.22 2.03
CA THR A 14 0.42 46.23 1.38
C THR A 14 1.18 45.31 0.44
N THR A 15 2.18 45.80 -0.30
CA THR A 15 3.01 44.98 -1.19
C THR A 15 3.90 44.00 -0.41
N PHE A 16 4.50 44.43 0.72
CA PHE A 16 5.31 43.55 1.58
C PHE A 16 4.46 42.48 2.30
N VAL A 17 3.28 42.84 2.79
CA VAL A 17 2.34 41.89 3.42
C VAL A 17 1.77 40.91 2.39
N ALA A 18 1.51 41.35 1.16
CA ALA A 18 1.06 40.48 0.06
C ALA A 18 2.15 39.50 -0.41
N ALA A 19 3.41 39.95 -0.51
CA ALA A 19 4.53 39.08 -0.88
C ALA A 19 4.83 38.00 0.18
N GLY A 20 4.76 38.35 1.46
CA GLY A 20 4.95 37.41 2.58
C GLY A 20 3.84 36.36 2.67
N THR A 21 2.59 36.75 2.47
CA THR A 21 1.45 35.83 2.47
C THR A 21 1.43 34.92 1.24
N ALA A 22 1.79 35.42 0.05
CA ALA A 22 1.92 34.61 -1.16
C ALA A 22 2.99 33.51 -1.02
N LEU A 23 4.15 33.82 -0.42
CA LEU A 23 5.20 32.82 -0.15
C LEU A 23 4.74 31.75 0.84
N LEU A 24 4.01 32.13 1.89
CA LEU A 24 3.43 31.20 2.85
C LEU A 24 2.38 30.28 2.22
N VAL A 25 1.50 30.84 1.38
CA VAL A 25 0.49 30.07 0.64
C VAL A 25 1.17 29.12 -0.35
N ALA A 26 2.18 29.57 -1.10
CA ALA A 26 2.93 28.72 -2.02
C ALA A 26 3.66 27.58 -1.30
N ARG A 27 4.30 27.84 -0.15
CA ARG A 27 4.91 26.80 0.68
C ARG A 27 3.89 25.81 1.19
N ARG A 28 2.77 26.29 1.74
CA ARG A 28 1.66 25.44 2.20
C ARG A 28 1.08 24.60 1.07
N GLN A 29 0.90 25.18 -0.11
CA GLN A 29 0.40 24.47 -1.30
C GLN A 29 1.38 23.40 -1.76
N HIS A 30 2.68 23.71 -1.77
CA HIS A 30 3.73 22.76 -2.10
C HIS A 30 3.79 21.61 -1.09
N GLU A 31 3.74 21.89 0.21
CA GLU A 31 3.66 20.88 1.27
C GLU A 31 2.43 19.99 1.13
N LEU A 32 1.25 20.58 0.88
CA LEU A 32 0.01 19.83 0.64
C LEU A 32 0.09 18.96 -0.61
N GLN A 33 0.75 19.44 -1.67
CA GLN A 33 0.95 18.69 -2.89
C GLN A 33 1.88 17.49 -2.66
N LEU A 34 2.99 17.68 -1.94
CA LEU A 34 3.89 16.61 -1.55
C LEU A 34 3.17 15.53 -0.72
N ILE A 35 2.34 15.94 0.25
CA ILE A 35 1.54 15.00 1.05
C ILE A 35 0.61 14.17 0.15
N ARG A 36 -0.07 14.80 -0.81
CA ARG A 36 -0.96 14.10 -1.76
C ARG A 36 -0.20 13.13 -2.65
N GLU A 37 0.97 13.52 -3.16
CA GLU A 37 1.82 12.67 -3.98
C GLU A 37 2.33 11.46 -3.18
N MET A 38 2.75 11.68 -1.92
CA MET A 38 3.15 10.61 -1.00
C MET A 38 1.99 9.65 -0.71
N ASP A 39 0.79 10.16 -0.47
CA ASP A 39 -0.41 9.35 -0.23
C ASP A 39 -0.80 8.55 -1.48
N ALA A 40 -0.77 9.16 -2.66
CA ALA A 40 -1.05 8.47 -3.93
C ALA A 40 -0.03 7.34 -4.19
N ALA A 41 1.26 7.60 -3.94
CA ALA A 41 2.30 6.59 -4.08
C ALA A 41 2.14 5.43 -3.08
N SER A 42 1.73 5.72 -1.84
CA SER A 42 1.42 4.72 -0.81
C SER A 42 0.23 3.85 -1.23
N ILE A 43 -0.87 4.48 -1.68
CA ILE A 43 -2.04 3.76 -2.21
C ILE A 43 -1.66 2.87 -3.38
N ALA A 44 -0.86 3.36 -4.33
CA ALA A 44 -0.44 2.58 -5.49
C ALA A 44 0.38 1.34 -5.10
N ARG A 45 1.35 1.48 -4.17
CA ARG A 45 2.14 0.35 -3.68
C ARG A 45 1.29 -0.68 -2.96
N LEU A 46 0.40 -0.24 -2.07
CA LEU A 46 -0.49 -1.13 -1.32
C LEU A 46 -1.49 -1.82 -2.24
N GLY A 47 -2.04 -1.11 -3.22
CA GLY A 47 -2.90 -1.67 -4.26
C GLY A 47 -2.18 -2.73 -5.09
N ALA A 48 -0.93 -2.49 -5.49
CA ALA A 48 -0.11 -3.47 -6.20
C ALA A 48 0.16 -4.72 -5.34
N PHE A 49 0.48 -4.54 -4.05
CA PHE A 49 0.70 -5.64 -3.12
C PHE A 49 -0.56 -6.48 -2.88
N LEU A 50 -1.71 -5.84 -2.61
CA LEU A 50 -2.98 -6.54 -2.42
C LEU A 50 -3.47 -7.21 -3.71
N GLY A 51 -3.27 -6.58 -4.86
CA GLY A 51 -3.56 -7.18 -6.17
C GLY A 51 -2.72 -8.42 -6.44
N ALA A 52 -1.41 -8.36 -6.17
CA ALA A 52 -0.52 -9.51 -6.31
C ALA A 52 -0.87 -10.63 -5.32
N THR A 53 -1.18 -10.29 -4.06
CA THR A 53 -1.66 -11.21 -3.02
C THR A 53 -2.91 -11.96 -3.48
N HIS A 54 -3.88 -11.25 -4.07
CA HIS A 54 -5.09 -11.88 -4.59
C HIS A 54 -4.78 -12.87 -5.72
N ALA A 55 -3.92 -12.47 -6.66
CA ALA A 55 -3.49 -13.34 -7.74
C ALA A 55 -2.80 -14.61 -7.20
N VAL A 56 -1.89 -14.48 -6.23
CA VAL A 56 -1.23 -15.63 -5.57
C VAL A 56 -2.28 -16.52 -4.93
N SER A 57 -3.22 -15.96 -4.18
CA SER A 57 -4.27 -16.73 -3.51
C SER A 57 -5.10 -17.58 -4.49
N LEU A 58 -5.39 -17.04 -5.69
CA LEU A 58 -6.07 -17.77 -6.76
C LEU A 58 -5.20 -18.87 -7.36
N ALA A 59 -3.94 -18.56 -7.68
CA ALA A 59 -2.99 -19.52 -8.26
C ALA A 59 -2.71 -20.68 -7.30
N VAL A 60 -2.47 -20.39 -6.02
CA VAL A 60 -2.31 -21.40 -4.96
C VAL A 60 -3.59 -22.24 -4.80
N SER A 61 -4.77 -21.63 -4.91
CA SER A 61 -6.04 -22.38 -4.84
C SER A 61 -6.33 -23.23 -6.09
N LYS A 62 -5.72 -22.89 -7.23
CA LYS A 62 -5.71 -23.73 -8.43
C LYS A 62 -4.76 -24.90 -8.23
N LEU A 63 -3.54 -24.63 -7.75
CA LEU A 63 -2.51 -25.64 -7.45
C LEU A 63 -3.00 -26.67 -6.41
N ALA A 64 -3.56 -26.20 -5.30
CA ALA A 64 -4.05 -27.07 -4.22
C ALA A 64 -5.11 -28.08 -4.67
N ARG A 65 -5.88 -27.73 -5.72
CA ARG A 65 -6.96 -28.57 -6.24
C ARG A 65 -6.59 -29.33 -7.50
N ALA A 66 -5.43 -29.05 -8.09
CA ALA A 66 -4.94 -29.75 -9.26
C ALA A 66 -4.72 -31.22 -8.93
N SER A 67 -4.94 -32.08 -9.93
CA SER A 67 -4.56 -33.49 -9.80
C SER A 67 -3.04 -33.59 -9.69
N GLU A 68 -2.54 -34.66 -9.08
CA GLU A 68 -1.10 -34.83 -8.89
C GLU A 68 -0.33 -34.83 -10.23
N SER A 69 -0.95 -35.31 -11.32
CA SER A 69 -0.35 -35.28 -12.66
C SER A 69 -0.28 -33.88 -13.27
N ASP A 70 -1.19 -32.97 -12.88
CA ASP A 70 -1.29 -31.62 -13.47
C ASP A 70 -0.57 -30.56 -12.61
N LYS A 71 -0.14 -30.90 -11.40
CA LYS A 71 0.46 -29.95 -10.46
C LYS A 71 1.70 -29.26 -11.01
N ALA A 72 2.59 -29.99 -11.68
CA ALA A 72 3.81 -29.42 -12.24
C ALA A 72 3.52 -28.28 -13.24
N ASP A 73 2.46 -28.42 -14.05
CA ASP A 73 2.06 -27.42 -15.03
C ASP A 73 1.43 -26.18 -14.36
N VAL A 74 0.74 -26.36 -13.25
CA VAL A 74 0.09 -25.27 -12.50
C VAL A 74 1.06 -24.58 -11.54
N GLU A 75 2.09 -25.27 -11.07
CA GLU A 75 3.08 -24.76 -10.13
C GLU A 75 3.86 -23.57 -10.71
N ALA A 76 4.24 -23.63 -12.00
CA ALA A 76 4.92 -22.53 -12.67
C ALA A 76 4.13 -21.21 -12.64
N GLU A 77 2.79 -21.27 -12.78
CA GLU A 77 1.92 -20.10 -12.68
C GLU A 77 1.84 -19.55 -11.23
N ALA A 78 1.84 -20.45 -10.24
CA ALA A 78 1.85 -20.07 -8.84
C ALA A 78 3.17 -19.38 -8.46
N ASP A 79 4.30 -19.89 -8.94
CA ASP A 79 5.64 -19.35 -8.72
C ASP A 79 5.81 -17.96 -9.34
N GLU A 80 5.41 -17.79 -10.61
CA GLU A 80 5.45 -16.47 -11.28
C GLU A 80 4.62 -15.43 -10.49
N THR A 81 3.49 -15.85 -9.95
CA THR A 81 2.61 -14.96 -9.20
C THR A 81 3.19 -14.65 -7.81
N ALA A 82 3.85 -15.61 -7.17
CA ALA A 82 4.59 -15.40 -5.92
C ALA A 82 5.75 -14.41 -6.10
N ASP A 83 6.48 -14.48 -7.21
CA ASP A 83 7.57 -13.54 -7.53
C ASP A 83 7.07 -12.10 -7.70
N ARG A 84 5.91 -11.93 -8.35
CA ARG A 84 5.25 -10.61 -8.45
C ARG A 84 4.86 -10.08 -7.07
N MET A 85 4.32 -10.94 -6.19
CA MET A 85 4.00 -10.57 -4.82
C MET A 85 5.25 -10.19 -4.03
N ASN A 86 6.34 -10.95 -4.14
CA ASN A 86 7.63 -10.67 -3.51
C ASN A 86 8.17 -9.29 -3.93
N THR A 87 8.06 -8.97 -5.22
CA THR A 87 8.45 -7.66 -5.75
C THR A 87 7.60 -6.53 -5.15
N ALA A 88 6.28 -6.71 -5.07
CA ALA A 88 5.39 -5.72 -4.46
C ALA A 88 5.64 -5.56 -2.95
N LEU A 89 5.90 -6.66 -2.24
CA LEU A 89 6.25 -6.63 -0.83
C LEU A 89 7.57 -5.90 -0.58
N ALA A 90 8.56 -6.06 -1.46
CA ALA A 90 9.81 -5.31 -1.37
C ALA A 90 9.56 -3.80 -1.45
N ALA A 91 8.69 -3.35 -2.35
CA ALA A 91 8.29 -1.94 -2.44
C ALA A 91 7.60 -1.44 -1.16
N VAL A 92 6.71 -2.25 -0.57
CA VAL A 92 6.06 -1.94 0.72
C VAL A 92 7.10 -1.82 1.84
N ARG A 93 8.04 -2.76 1.93
CA ARG A 93 9.09 -2.79 2.98
C ARG A 93 10.00 -1.56 2.96
N VAL A 94 10.24 -0.98 1.80
CA VAL A 94 11.12 0.17 1.63
C VAL A 94 10.42 1.48 2.03
N ALA A 95 9.14 1.62 1.69
CA ALA A 95 8.47 2.91 1.69
C ALA A 95 7.34 3.07 2.71
N GLU A 96 6.80 1.97 3.26
CA GLU A 96 5.68 2.03 4.19
C GLU A 96 6.12 1.98 5.66
N PRO A 97 5.33 2.52 6.60
CA PRO A 97 5.63 2.44 8.02
C PRO A 97 5.67 1.02 8.57
N ASN A 98 6.43 0.81 9.65
CA ASN A 98 6.66 -0.50 10.26
C ASN A 98 5.39 -1.31 10.55
N LEU A 99 4.31 -0.64 10.96
CA LEU A 99 3.03 -1.31 11.26
C LEU A 99 2.40 -1.94 10.00
N VAL A 100 2.48 -1.26 8.85
CA VAL A 100 2.02 -1.76 7.54
C VAL A 100 2.93 -2.89 7.07
N VAL A 101 4.26 -2.70 7.20
CA VAL A 101 5.25 -3.72 6.84
C VAL A 101 5.06 -5.00 7.65
N SER A 102 4.74 -4.89 8.94
CA SER A 102 4.50 -6.04 9.82
C SER A 102 3.27 -6.83 9.38
N ALA A 103 2.15 -6.15 9.10
CA ALA A 103 0.94 -6.79 8.61
C ALA A 103 1.17 -7.47 7.26
N ALA A 104 1.84 -6.78 6.31
CA ALA A 104 2.15 -7.33 4.99
C ALA A 104 3.04 -8.59 5.07
N ARG A 105 4.01 -8.62 6.00
CA ARG A 105 4.84 -9.81 6.24
C ARG A 105 4.08 -10.98 6.84
N ALA A 106 3.09 -10.72 7.69
CA ALA A 106 2.27 -11.78 8.26
C ALA A 106 1.44 -12.46 7.18
N LEU A 107 0.84 -11.66 6.28
CA LEU A 107 0.12 -12.15 5.11
C LEU A 107 1.01 -12.94 4.15
N ASP A 108 2.20 -12.41 3.82
CA ASP A 108 3.20 -13.06 2.98
C ASP A 108 3.59 -14.45 3.51
N ARG A 109 3.97 -14.53 4.78
CA ARG A 109 4.33 -15.80 5.43
C ARG A 109 3.21 -16.82 5.34
N TYR A 110 1.98 -16.40 5.62
CA TYR A 110 0.82 -17.28 5.55
C TYR A 110 0.54 -17.78 4.13
N LEU A 111 0.75 -16.95 3.11
CA LEU A 111 0.62 -17.38 1.72
C LEU A 111 1.71 -18.35 1.28
N ILE A 112 2.94 -18.20 1.78
CA ILE A 112 4.02 -19.17 1.56
C ILE A 112 3.65 -20.52 2.20
N GLU A 113 3.14 -20.52 3.44
CA GLU A 113 2.66 -21.75 4.09
C GLU A 113 1.53 -22.42 3.29
N LEU A 114 0.59 -21.63 2.75
CA LEU A 114 -0.45 -22.15 1.86
C LEU A 114 0.11 -22.71 0.54
N LEU A 115 1.12 -22.07 -0.03
CA LEU A 115 1.78 -22.55 -1.25
C LEU A 115 2.45 -23.91 -1.00
N ASP A 116 3.16 -24.06 0.12
CA ASP A 116 3.80 -25.32 0.49
C ASP A 116 2.77 -26.43 0.74
N ASP A 117 1.67 -26.12 1.44
CA ASP A 117 0.55 -27.06 1.65
C ASP A 117 -0.14 -27.47 0.32
N ALA A 118 -0.25 -26.53 -0.63
CA ALA A 118 -0.82 -26.76 -1.95
C ALA A 118 0.06 -27.67 -2.81
N ARG A 119 1.39 -27.52 -2.70
CA ARG A 119 2.37 -28.40 -3.36
C ARG A 119 2.31 -29.82 -2.79
N SER A 120 2.26 -29.95 -1.47
CA SER A 120 2.44 -31.25 -0.79
C SER A 120 1.26 -32.22 -0.93
N SER A 121 0.04 -31.74 -1.19
CA SER A 121 -1.14 -32.60 -1.22
C SER A 121 -2.23 -32.04 -2.13
N GLN A 122 -3.07 -32.92 -2.69
CA GLN A 122 -4.31 -32.49 -3.33
C GLN A 122 -5.38 -32.28 -2.27
N TRP A 123 -6.06 -31.15 -2.33
CA TRP A 123 -7.06 -30.75 -1.35
C TRP A 123 -8.47 -30.78 -1.94
N GLU A 124 -9.40 -31.31 -1.16
CA GLU A 124 -10.82 -31.12 -1.39
C GLU A 124 -11.21 -29.65 -1.24
N ARG A 125 -12.19 -29.20 -2.05
CA ARG A 125 -12.56 -27.78 -2.14
C ARG A 125 -12.91 -27.15 -0.79
N GLU A 126 -13.69 -27.85 0.03
CA GLU A 126 -14.16 -27.33 1.32
C GLU A 126 -13.04 -27.33 2.38
N ALA A 127 -12.23 -28.40 2.43
CA ALA A 127 -11.06 -28.45 3.30
C ALA A 127 -10.06 -27.33 2.97
N TRP A 128 -9.82 -27.09 1.68
CA TRP A 128 -8.96 -25.99 1.23
C TRP A 128 -9.53 -24.62 1.60
N ARG A 129 -10.85 -24.42 1.44
CA ARG A 129 -11.53 -23.18 1.82
C ARG A 129 -11.33 -22.87 3.31
N GLN A 130 -11.46 -23.87 4.17
CA GLN A 130 -11.23 -23.72 5.61
C GLN A 130 -9.76 -23.43 5.90
N ARG A 131 -8.84 -24.13 5.24
CA ARG A 131 -7.39 -23.94 5.41
C ARG A 131 -6.94 -22.51 5.10
N ARG A 132 -7.53 -21.86 4.10
CA ARG A 132 -7.22 -20.48 3.66
C ARG A 132 -8.05 -19.39 4.35
N ALA A 133 -8.90 -19.74 5.31
CA ALA A 133 -9.87 -18.80 5.89
C ALA A 133 -9.19 -17.58 6.55
N ALA A 134 -7.98 -17.73 7.09
CA ALA A 134 -7.26 -16.64 7.73
C ALA A 134 -6.69 -15.61 6.73
N THR A 135 -6.70 -15.88 5.41
CA THR A 135 -6.26 -14.91 4.39
C THR A 135 -7.08 -13.62 4.47
N GLU A 136 -8.39 -13.72 4.71
CA GLU A 136 -9.30 -12.55 4.76
C GLU A 136 -8.93 -11.63 5.93
N THR A 137 -8.77 -12.20 7.13
CA THR A 137 -8.35 -11.45 8.32
C THR A 137 -6.99 -10.77 8.13
N LEU A 138 -6.02 -11.47 7.53
CA LEU A 138 -4.68 -10.89 7.30
C LEU A 138 -4.69 -9.78 6.24
N VAL A 139 -5.58 -9.85 5.24
CA VAL A 139 -5.80 -8.74 4.30
C VAL A 139 -6.40 -7.54 5.02
N ASP A 140 -7.40 -7.76 5.88
CA ASP A 140 -8.02 -6.70 6.67
C ASP A 140 -7.00 -6.03 7.61
N ASP A 141 -6.10 -6.79 8.23
CA ASP A 141 -5.03 -6.25 9.07
C ASP A 141 -4.11 -5.29 8.29
N VAL A 142 -3.78 -5.62 7.03
CA VAL A 142 -3.01 -4.73 6.14
C VAL A 142 -3.78 -3.45 5.82
N ILE A 143 -5.09 -3.56 5.56
CA ILE A 143 -5.96 -2.40 5.27
C ILE A 143 -6.07 -1.48 6.49
N VAL A 144 -6.33 -2.05 7.67
CA VAL A 144 -6.43 -1.31 8.94
C VAL A 144 -5.12 -0.62 9.26
N ALA A 145 -4.00 -1.35 9.19
CA ALA A 145 -2.66 -0.79 9.34
C ALA A 145 -2.44 0.41 8.39
N SER A 146 -2.77 0.24 7.12
CA SER A 146 -2.60 1.29 6.11
C SER A 146 -3.42 2.53 6.42
N ARG A 147 -4.68 2.36 6.85
CA ARG A 147 -5.55 3.46 7.28
C ARG A 147 -4.98 4.20 8.49
N ASP A 148 -4.59 3.46 9.52
CA ASP A 148 -4.09 4.04 10.77
C ASP A 148 -2.76 4.80 10.54
N SER A 149 -1.93 4.32 9.61
CA SER A 149 -0.73 5.02 9.11
C SER A 149 -1.06 6.36 8.45
N VAL A 150 -2.10 6.42 7.63
CA VAL A 150 -2.56 7.68 6.99
C VAL A 150 -3.11 8.65 8.05
N GLU A 151 -3.91 8.16 9.01
CA GLU A 151 -4.43 9.00 10.08
C GLU A 151 -3.32 9.57 10.97
N ALA A 152 -2.30 8.77 11.29
CA ALA A 152 -1.16 9.21 12.08
C ALA A 152 -0.36 10.32 11.38
N ARG A 153 -0.26 10.29 10.03
CA ARG A 153 0.38 11.35 9.24
C ARG A 153 -0.40 12.67 9.27
N LYS A 154 -1.73 12.61 9.24
CA LYS A 154 -2.60 13.81 9.28
C LYS A 154 -2.57 14.57 10.62
N ARG A 155 -2.15 13.90 11.70
CA ARG A 155 -2.08 14.49 13.06
C ARG A 155 -0.74 15.17 13.36
N LYS A 156 0.26 15.03 12.49
CA LYS A 156 1.57 15.69 12.60
C LYS A 156 1.56 17.01 11.82
#